data_AF-A0A8B7JKX4-F1
#
_entry.id   AF-A0A8B7JKX4-F1
#
_cell.length_a   1.000
_cell.length_b   1.000
_cell.length_c   1.000
_cell.angle_alpha   90.00
_cell.angle_beta   90.00
_cell.angle_gamma   90.00
#
_symmetry.space_group_name_H-M   'P 1'
#
loop_
_entity.id
_entity.type
_entity.pdbx_description
1 polymer ?
#
loop_
_entity_poly.entity_id
_entity_poly.type
_entity_poly.pdbx_seq_one_letter_code
_entity_poly.pdbx_strand_id
1 'polypeptide(L)'
;MRALEAARQKINEEFKNNQNETSAEKINELLKIVSDVEVILRTSVIQAVHTDSDKILLVPRKDLLQDNTPYFDKPTKEHQS
;
A
#
# COMPACT_ATOMS: atom_id res chain seq x y z
N MET A 1 14.49 0.62 8.97
CA MET A 1 13.68 -0.46 8.38
C MET A 1 12.35 0.13 7.94
N ARG A 2 12.04 0.13 6.64
CA ARG A 2 10.78 0.67 6.13
C ARG A 2 9.72 -0.43 6.06
N ALA A 3 8.46 -0.13 6.40
CA ALA A 3 7.37 -1.12 6.41
C ALA A 3 7.22 -1.87 5.08
N LEU A 4 7.35 -1.18 3.94
CA LEU A 4 7.29 -1.78 2.61
C LEU A 4 8.50 -2.68 2.29
N GLU A 5 9.68 -2.35 2.82
CA GLU A 5 10.87 -3.20 2.65
C GLU A 5 10.73 -4.50 3.44
N ALA A 6 10.19 -4.42 4.67
CA ALA A 6 9.89 -5.58 5.50
C ALA A 6 8.83 -6.48 4.84
N ALA A 7 7.76 -5.88 4.30
CA ALA A 7 6.74 -6.61 3.56
C ALA A 7 7.33 -7.29 2.30
N ARG A 8 8.19 -6.59 1.55
CA ARG A 8 8.88 -7.17 0.38
C ARG A 8 9.76 -8.35 0.76
N GLN A 9 10.51 -8.26 1.86
CA GLN A 9 11.33 -9.36 2.35
C GLN A 9 10.46 -10.56 2.70
N LYS A 10 9.35 -10.35 3.42
CA LYS A 10 8.43 -11.41 3.80
C LYS A 10 7.80 -12.08 2.59
N ILE A 11 7.38 -11.32 1.58
CA ILE A 11 6.86 -11.86 0.32
C ILE A 11 7.90 -12.76 -0.37
N ASN A 12 9.15 -12.29 -0.48
CA ASN A 12 10.23 -13.08 -1.08
C ASN A 12 10.51 -14.38 -0.32
N GLU A 13 10.43 -14.37 1.02
CA GLU A 13 10.55 -15.58 1.84
C GLU A 13 9.42 -16.56 1.54
N GLU A 14 8.17 -16.09 1.48
CA GLU A 14 7.04 -16.95 1.14
C GLU A 14 7.16 -17.54 -0.27
N PHE A 15 7.64 -16.78 -1.26
CA PHE A 15 7.93 -17.32 -2.60
C PHE A 15 9.03 -18.40 -2.55
N LYS A 16 10.09 -18.17 -1.78
CA LYS A 16 11.18 -19.16 -1.63
C LYS A 16 10.69 -20.43 -0.95
N ASN A 17 9.85 -20.31 0.07
CA ASN A 17 9.28 -21.45 0.79
C ASN A 17 8.34 -22.29 -0.11
N ASN A 18 7.64 -21.64 -1.04
CA ASN A 18 6.72 -22.30 -1.97
C ASN A 18 7.34 -22.57 -3.35
N GLN A 19 8.66 -22.44 -3.53
CA GLN A 19 9.32 -22.56 -4.84
C GLN A 19 9.14 -23.93 -5.52
N ASN A 20 8.92 -24.97 -4.72
CA ASN A 20 8.74 -26.35 -5.19
C ASN A 20 7.26 -26.75 -5.27
N GLU A 21 6.34 -25.82 -5.05
CA GLU A 21 4.91 -26.08 -5.17
C GLU A 21 4.56 -26.32 -6.63
N THR A 22 3.93 -27.46 -6.92
CA THR A 22 3.52 -27.84 -8.28
C THR A 22 2.01 -27.89 -8.44
N SER A 23 1.24 -27.70 -7.36
CA SER A 23 -0.21 -27.63 -7.41
C SER A 23 -0.66 -26.28 -8.00
N ALA A 24 -1.29 -26.33 -9.16
CA ALA A 24 -1.84 -25.12 -9.81
C ALA A 24 -2.88 -24.41 -8.94
N GLU A 25 -3.68 -25.16 -8.18
CA GLU A 25 -4.68 -24.59 -7.26
C GLU A 25 -4.00 -23.77 -6.16
N LYS A 26 -2.99 -24.37 -5.51
CA LYS A 26 -2.27 -23.72 -4.41
C LYS A 26 -1.43 -22.52 -4.87
N ILE A 27 -0.86 -22.59 -6.07
CA ILE A 27 -0.17 -21.44 -6.68
C ILE A 27 -1.15 -20.28 -6.90
N ASN A 28 -2.36 -20.55 -7.42
CA ASN A 28 -3.36 -19.51 -7.62
C ASN A 28 -3.81 -18.86 -6.30
N GLU A 29 -3.99 -19.65 -5.24
CA GLU A 29 -4.31 -19.12 -3.91
C GLU A 29 -3.20 -18.21 -3.38
N LEU A 30 -1.92 -18.63 -3.48
CA LEU A 30 -0.78 -17.84 -3.05
C LEU A 30 -0.66 -16.52 -3.85
N LEU A 31 -0.89 -16.56 -5.16
CA LEU A 31 -0.89 -15.36 -6.00
C LEU A 31 -2.00 -14.38 -5.60
N LYS A 32 -3.19 -14.90 -5.28
CA LYS A 32 -4.30 -14.07 -4.81
C LYS A 32 -3.96 -13.36 -3.50
N ILE A 33 -3.38 -14.09 -2.54
CA ILE A 33 -2.94 -13.51 -1.26
C ILE A 33 -1.92 -12.39 -1.47
N VAL A 34 -0.92 -12.61 -2.34
CA VAL A 34 0.10 -11.59 -2.62
C VAL A 34 -0.52 -10.35 -3.27
N SER A 35 -1.47 -10.53 -4.19
CA SER A 35 -2.21 -9.43 -4.81
C SER A 35 -3.00 -8.62 -3.77
N ASP A 36 -3.72 -9.29 -2.88
CA ASP A 36 -4.51 -8.61 -1.83
C ASP A 36 -3.59 -7.83 -0.87
N VAL A 37 -2.45 -8.41 -0.50
CA VAL A 37 -1.43 -7.75 0.32
C VAL A 37 -0.85 -6.53 -0.38
N GLU A 38 -0.56 -6.61 -1.69
CA GLU A 38 -0.06 -5.48 -2.47
C GLU A 38 -1.02 -4.29 -2.43
N VAL A 39 -2.31 -4.54 -2.64
CA VAL A 39 -3.35 -3.50 -2.62
C VAL A 39 -3.37 -2.80 -1.26
N ILE A 40 -3.41 -3.56 -0.16
CA ILE A 40 -3.44 -3.00 1.21
C ILE A 40 -2.20 -2.14 1.47
N LEU A 41 -1.02 -2.64 1.12
CA LEU A 41 0.24 -1.91 1.32
C LEU A 41 0.28 -0.61 0.51
N ARG A 42 -0.30 -0.59 -0.69
CA ARG A 42 -0.35 0.61 -1.55
C ARG A 42 -1.33 1.65 -1.03
N THR A 43 -2.47 1.24 -0.48
CA THR A 43 -3.57 2.15 -0.12
C THR A 43 -3.59 2.54 1.34
N SER A 44 -2.84 1.86 2.22
CA SER A 44 -2.98 2.04 3.68
C SER A 44 -1.67 2.38 4.40
N VAL A 45 -0.52 2.34 3.72
CA VAL A 45 0.79 2.56 4.36
C VAL A 45 1.38 3.91 3.93
N ILE A 46 1.57 4.81 4.91
CA ILE A 46 2.40 6.01 4.77
C ILE A 46 3.72 5.77 5.50
N GLN A 47 4.83 6.06 4.84
CA GLN A 47 6.15 5.88 5.42
C GLN A 47 6.66 7.19 6.03
N ALA A 48 7.41 7.08 7.12
CA ALA A 48 8.01 8.21 7.82
C ALA A 48 9.54 8.03 7.88
N VAL A 49 10.29 9.10 7.62
CA VAL A 49 11.75 9.13 7.76
C VAL A 49 12.11 10.27 8.71
N HIS A 50 12.85 9.95 9.77
CA HIS A 50 13.41 10.96 10.67
C HIS A 50 14.56 11.68 9.97
N THR A 51 14.47 13.00 9.83
CA THR A 51 15.49 13.79 9.09
C THR A 51 16.39 14.57 10.02
N ASP A 52 15.85 15.18 11.07
CA ASP A 52 16.54 15.98 12.08
C ASP A 52 15.86 15.80 13.44
N SER A 53 16.45 16.34 14.53
CA SER A 53 16.02 16.14 15.93
C SER A 53 14.51 16.28 16.19
N ASP A 54 13.78 17.10 15.43
CA ASP A 54 12.34 17.35 15.63
C ASP A 54 11.52 17.28 14.33
N LYS A 55 12.06 16.67 13.26
CA LYS A 55 11.37 16.63 11.96
C LYS A 55 11.24 15.21 11.42
N ILE A 56 10.02 14.88 11.01
CA ILE A 56 9.67 13.64 10.33
C ILE A 56 9.19 13.99 8.93
N LEU A 57 9.86 13.45 7.92
CA LEU A 57 9.40 13.51 6.54
C LEU A 57 8.44 12.35 6.28
N LEU A 58 7.20 12.68 5.92
CA LEU A 58 6.24 11.70 5.42
C LEU A 58 6.46 11.47 3.93
N VAL A 59 6.45 10.21 3.52
CA VAL A 59 6.54 9.75 2.13
C VAL A 59 5.25 8.99 1.80
N PRO A 60 4.13 9.70 1.56
CA PRO A 60 2.90 9.08 1.09
C PRO A 60 3.06 8.63 -0.36
N ARG A 61 2.38 7.55 -0.75
CA ARG A 61 2.25 7.17 -2.17
C ARG A 61 1.26 8.11 -2.86
N LYS A 62 1.44 8.33 -4.16
CA LYS A 62 0.55 9.18 -4.96
C LYS A 62 -0.91 8.73 -4.88
N ASP A 63 -1.13 7.43 -4.76
CA ASP A 63 -2.47 6.81 -4.71
C ASP A 63 -3.20 7.07 -3.38
N LEU A 64 -2.45 7.47 -2.33
CA LEU A 64 -2.95 7.90 -1.03
C LEU A 64 -3.20 9.42 -0.99
N LEU A 65 -2.66 10.19 -1.93
CA LEU A 65 -2.82 11.63 -1.96
C LEU A 65 -4.20 11.94 -2.55
N GLN A 66 -5.06 12.52 -1.73
CA GLN A 66 -6.30 13.12 -2.21
C GLN A 66 -5.99 14.47 -2.86
N ASP A 67 -6.77 14.82 -3.89
CA ASP A 67 -6.73 16.17 -4.45
C ASP A 67 -7.07 17.18 -3.35
N ASN A 68 -6.29 18.27 -3.28
CA ASN A 68 -6.57 19.39 -2.40
C ASN A 68 -7.84 20.09 -2.89
N THR A 69 -9.00 19.53 -2.55
CA THR A 69 -10.28 20.17 -2.73
C THR A 69 -10.44 21.18 -1.59
N PRO A 70 -10.59 22.48 -1.90
CA PRO A 70 -10.85 23.47 -0.86
C PRO A 70 -12.07 23.06 -0.06
N TYR A 71 -11.96 23.09 1.27
CA TYR A 71 -13.11 22.85 2.13
C TYR A 71 -14.13 23.98 1.93
N PHE A 72 -15.36 23.63 1.55
CA PHE A 72 -16.48 24.55 1.41
C PHE A 72 -17.49 24.30 2.54
N ASP A 73 -17.76 25.31 3.36
CA ASP A 73 -18.74 25.25 4.47
C ASP A 73 -20.18 25.02 4.02
N LYS A 74 -20.47 25.09 2.72
CA LYS A 74 -21.82 24.95 2.17
C LYS A 74 -21.85 23.79 1.20
N PRO A 75 -22.83 22.88 1.29
CA PRO A 75 -22.98 21.81 0.30
C PRO A 75 -23.22 22.43 -1.07
N THR A 76 -22.33 22.13 -2.02
CA THR A 76 -22.47 22.55 -3.41
C THR A 76 -23.66 21.79 -3.99
N LYS A 77 -24.67 22.51 -4.48
CA LYS A 77 -25.76 21.89 -5.25
C LYS A 77 -25.17 21.30 -6.52
N GLU A 78 -25.17 19.97 -6.62
CA GLU A 78 -24.80 19.27 -7.85
C GLU A 78 -25.69 19.79 -8.99
N HIS A 79 -25.06 20.37 -10.02
CA HIS A 79 -25.75 20.68 -11.26
C HIS A 79 -25.99 19.36 -11.99
N GLN A 80 -27.25 18.92 -11.96
CA GLN A 80 -27.76 17.94 -12.91
C GLN A 80 -27.71 18.53 -14.32
N SER A 81 -27.11 17.80 -15.26
CA SER A 81 -27.42 17.84 -16.69
C SER A 81 -27.15 16.47 -17.29
#